data_AF-A0A2R2W6B7-F1
#
_entry.id   AF-A0A2R2W6B7-F1
#
_cell.length_a   1.000
_cell.length_b   1.000
_cell.length_c   1.000
_cell.angle_alpha   90.00
_cell.angle_beta   90.00
_cell.angle_gamma   90.00
#
_symmetry.space_group_name_H-M   'P 1'
#
loop_
_entity.id
_entity.type
_entity.pdbx_description
1 polymer ?
#
loop_
_entity_poly.entity_id
_entity_poly.type
_entity_poly.pdbx_seq_one_letter_code
_entity_poly.pdbx_strand_id
1 'polypeptide(L)'
;MATKLDLAYDARMTALNENVLAYVLGMFLSLDAYRDADAARFTTAVVPRMEAGQLRAAQLTDAYMARSAAGLLGGSIVRGLIVDVSFMALRHVAGELVMRRPFTAMYTELANGGTMTDAVEAAKHRLTSIVYTNQQLAKTHSATNALERSGVPGFERFLTGRENCSLCVVASTQRYHSGQLLPIHPGCDCGVRPILSLKDEQVIHPDRLAAIHAAVDDHTGVSDPGAREIDRLNPRSDYLDLIATRTHGEIGPVLTWRDQHFTSLSQIQDTP
;
A
#
# COMPACT_ATOMS: atom_id res chain seq x y z
N MET A 1 -5.34 19.54 3.66
CA MET A 1 -4.21 19.22 4.58
C MET A 1 -4.62 18.09 5.51
N ALA A 2 -3.64 17.30 5.95
CA ALA A 2 -3.84 16.26 6.95
C ALA A 2 -4.30 16.86 8.29
N THR A 3 -5.27 16.24 8.95
CA THR A 3 -5.75 16.65 10.27
C THR A 3 -4.82 16.15 11.38
N LYS A 4 -5.02 16.62 12.62
CA LYS A 4 -4.33 16.04 13.79
C LYS A 4 -4.61 14.55 13.97
N LEU A 5 -5.83 14.10 13.63
CA LEU A 5 -6.20 12.69 13.71
C LEU A 5 -5.46 11.88 12.64
N ASP A 6 -5.37 12.41 11.43
CA ASP A 6 -4.66 11.81 10.29
C ASP A 6 -3.18 11.59 10.63
N LEU A 7 -2.52 12.62 11.16
CA LEU A 7 -1.10 12.57 11.55
C LEU A 7 -0.86 11.63 12.73
N ALA A 8 -1.78 11.58 13.70
CA ALA A 8 -1.66 10.68 14.84
C ALA A 8 -1.84 9.21 14.41
N TYR A 9 -2.77 8.93 13.49
CA TYR A 9 -2.95 7.60 12.94
C TYR A 9 -1.73 7.17 12.13
N ASP A 10 -1.23 8.03 11.24
CA ASP A 10 -0.03 7.79 10.44
C ASP A 10 1.18 7.44 11.32
N ALA A 11 1.50 8.26 12.32
CA ALA A 11 2.62 8.00 13.23
C ALA A 11 2.51 6.65 13.96
N ARG A 12 1.29 6.20 14.30
CA ARG A 12 1.07 4.89 14.92
C ARG A 12 1.25 3.75 13.93
N MET A 13 0.84 3.93 12.68
CA MET A 13 1.08 2.96 11.60
C MET A 13 2.56 2.85 11.27
N THR A 14 3.28 3.97 11.18
CA THR A 14 4.74 3.97 10.96
C THR A 14 5.46 3.21 12.07
N ALA A 15 5.20 3.56 13.34
CA ALA A 15 5.83 2.87 14.46
C ALA A 15 5.51 1.38 14.48
N LEU A 16 4.30 0.98 14.12
CA LEU A 16 3.95 -0.44 13.97
C LEU A 16 4.79 -1.12 12.88
N ASN A 17 4.87 -0.51 11.69
CA ASN A 17 5.64 -1.05 10.57
C ASN A 17 7.12 -1.18 10.90
N GLU A 18 7.72 -0.16 11.52
CA GLU A 18 9.12 -0.16 11.96
C GLU A 18 9.39 -1.28 12.97
N ASN A 19 8.50 -1.47 13.95
CA ASN A 19 8.65 -2.53 14.94
C ASN A 19 8.57 -3.93 14.33
N VAL A 20 7.60 -4.16 13.43
CA VAL A 20 7.47 -5.44 12.72
C VAL A 20 8.70 -5.67 11.84
N LEU A 21 9.11 -4.67 11.07
CA LEU A 21 10.28 -4.76 10.19
C LEU A 21 11.56 -5.06 10.97
N ALA A 22 11.79 -4.35 12.08
CA ALA A 22 12.97 -4.56 12.92
C ALA A 22 13.04 -5.98 13.48
N TYR A 23 11.90 -6.53 13.95
CA TYR A 23 11.82 -7.91 14.41
C TYR A 23 12.16 -8.90 13.28
N VAL A 24 11.53 -8.73 12.12
CA VAL A 24 11.65 -9.64 10.99
C VAL A 24 13.06 -9.62 10.39
N LEU A 25 13.65 -8.43 10.20
CA LEU A 25 15.03 -8.28 9.76
C LEU A 25 16.01 -8.81 10.80
N GLY A 26 15.79 -8.52 12.08
CA GLY A 26 16.64 -9.03 13.17
C GLY A 26 16.67 -10.56 13.19
N MET A 27 15.51 -11.22 13.03
CA MET A 27 15.44 -12.66 12.93
C MET A 27 16.18 -13.19 11.70
N PHE A 28 15.99 -12.58 10.52
CA PHE A 28 16.63 -13.01 9.29
C PHE A 28 18.16 -12.86 9.34
N LEU A 29 18.67 -11.75 9.85
CA LEU A 29 20.11 -11.47 9.93
C LEU A 29 20.81 -12.27 11.03
N SER A 30 20.05 -12.85 11.97
CA SER A 30 20.56 -13.75 13.00
C SER A 30 20.73 -15.20 12.53
N LEU A 31 20.30 -15.52 11.30
CA LEU A 31 20.46 -16.85 10.73
C LEU A 31 21.93 -17.14 10.41
N ASP A 32 22.28 -18.42 10.49
CA ASP A 32 23.68 -18.86 10.41
C ASP A 32 24.03 -19.24 8.96
N ALA A 33 23.35 -20.26 8.43
CA ALA A 33 23.69 -20.84 7.12
C ALA A 33 22.76 -20.36 5.99
N TYR A 34 21.62 -19.75 6.32
CA TYR A 34 20.58 -19.34 5.37
C TYR A 34 20.14 -20.50 4.46
N ARG A 35 20.09 -21.73 4.99
CA ARG A 35 19.64 -22.93 4.27
C ARG A 35 18.21 -23.32 4.65
N ASP A 36 17.70 -24.41 4.09
CA ASP A 36 16.30 -24.84 4.30
C ASP A 36 15.91 -25.00 5.76
N ALA A 37 16.81 -25.49 6.61
CA ALA A 37 16.57 -25.59 8.05
C ALA A 37 16.37 -24.20 8.70
N ASP A 38 17.13 -23.20 8.26
CA ASP A 38 17.02 -21.82 8.74
C ASP A 38 15.76 -21.16 8.19
N ALA A 39 15.46 -21.39 6.90
CA ALA A 39 14.23 -20.92 6.28
C ALA A 39 12.99 -21.45 7.00
N ALA A 40 12.95 -22.74 7.32
CA ALA A 40 11.84 -23.33 8.07
C ALA A 40 11.68 -22.70 9.47
N ARG A 41 12.77 -22.58 10.23
CA ARG A 41 12.74 -21.93 11.56
C ARG A 41 12.31 -20.48 11.48
N PHE A 42 12.82 -19.74 10.49
CA PHE A 42 12.48 -18.35 10.24
C PHE A 42 10.98 -18.19 9.94
N THR A 43 10.44 -18.96 8.99
CA THR A 43 9.02 -18.81 8.62
C THR A 43 8.08 -19.17 9.75
N THR A 44 8.37 -20.25 10.50
CA THR A 44 7.57 -20.65 11.66
C THR A 44 7.55 -19.57 12.75
N ALA A 45 8.67 -18.88 12.99
CA ALA A 45 8.75 -17.82 13.98
C ALA A 45 8.09 -16.51 13.53
N VAL A 46 8.28 -16.14 12.25
CA VAL A 46 7.92 -14.81 11.75
C VAL A 46 6.46 -14.71 11.32
N VAL A 47 5.87 -15.76 10.73
CA VAL A 47 4.49 -15.68 10.20
C VAL A 47 3.47 -15.24 11.27
N PRO A 48 3.43 -15.83 12.48
CA PRO A 48 2.48 -15.39 13.51
C PRO A 48 2.70 -13.95 13.96
N ARG A 49 3.95 -13.47 13.95
CA ARG A 49 4.31 -12.09 14.33
C ARG A 49 3.89 -11.08 13.25
N MET A 50 4.04 -11.45 11.99
CA MET A 50 3.55 -10.67 10.85
C MET A 50 2.03 -10.51 10.91
N GLU A 51 1.30 -11.61 11.12
CA GLU A 51 -0.17 -11.58 11.22
C GLU A 51 -0.66 -10.82 12.44
N ALA A 52 0.04 -10.89 13.59
CA ALA A 52 -0.25 -10.05 14.74
C ALA A 52 -0.05 -8.54 14.43
N GLY A 53 0.98 -8.20 13.65
CA GLY A 53 1.17 -6.85 13.12
C GLY A 53 0.02 -6.41 12.23
N GLN A 54 -0.39 -7.27 11.29
CA GLN A 54 -1.52 -7.04 10.38
C GLN A 54 -2.83 -6.82 11.16
N LEU A 55 -3.10 -7.64 12.18
CA LEU A 55 -4.25 -7.47 13.07
C LEU A 55 -4.22 -6.11 13.78
N ARG A 56 -3.04 -5.69 14.25
CA ARG A 56 -2.88 -4.38 14.89
C ARG A 56 -3.10 -3.23 13.91
N ALA A 57 -2.59 -3.33 12.69
CA ALA A 57 -2.83 -2.37 11.60
C ALA A 57 -4.33 -2.24 11.30
N ALA A 58 -5.04 -3.35 11.21
CA ALA A 58 -6.48 -3.37 10.99
C ALA A 58 -7.25 -2.71 12.14
N GLN A 59 -6.92 -3.01 13.40
CA GLN A 59 -7.55 -2.36 14.56
C GLN A 59 -7.33 -0.85 14.61
N LEU A 60 -6.10 -0.39 14.31
CA LEU A 60 -5.79 1.03 14.25
C LEU A 60 -6.59 1.72 13.14
N THR A 61 -6.68 1.06 11.98
CA THR A 61 -7.42 1.57 10.82
C THR A 61 -8.92 1.65 11.10
N ASP A 62 -9.53 0.59 11.63
CA ASP A 62 -10.94 0.59 12.00
C ASP A 62 -11.27 1.69 13.02
N ALA A 63 -10.45 1.84 14.06
CA ALA A 63 -10.64 2.86 15.07
C ALA A 63 -10.52 4.29 14.52
N TYR A 64 -9.56 4.51 13.61
CA TYR A 64 -9.38 5.77 12.92
C TYR A 64 -10.57 6.08 12.00
N MET A 65 -10.98 5.14 11.16
CA MET A 65 -12.09 5.31 10.21
C MET A 65 -13.40 5.57 10.94
N ALA A 66 -13.70 4.81 12.01
CA ALA A 66 -14.88 5.01 12.82
C ALA A 66 -14.93 6.40 13.46
N ARG A 67 -13.77 6.91 13.93
CA ARG A 67 -13.69 8.26 14.52
C ARG A 67 -13.81 9.37 13.47
N SER A 68 -13.19 9.18 12.31
CA SER A 68 -13.28 10.13 11.19
C SER A 68 -14.72 10.21 10.66
N ALA A 69 -15.38 9.07 10.47
CA ALA A 69 -16.78 9.03 10.02
C ALA A 69 -17.74 9.64 11.06
N ALA A 70 -17.57 9.35 12.35
CA ALA A 70 -18.40 9.93 13.40
C ALA A 70 -18.29 11.47 13.45
N GLY A 71 -17.06 11.99 13.31
CA GLY A 71 -16.83 13.43 13.25
C GLY A 71 -17.50 14.12 12.06
N LEU A 72 -17.63 13.41 10.93
CA LEU A 72 -18.32 13.93 9.75
C LEU A 72 -19.84 13.85 9.87
N LEU A 73 -20.36 12.70 10.30
CA LEU A 73 -21.80 12.44 10.38
C LEU A 73 -22.47 13.10 11.60
N GLY A 74 -21.70 13.69 12.52
CA GLY A 74 -22.21 14.20 13.80
C GLY A 74 -22.79 13.08 14.69
N GLY A 75 -22.35 11.84 14.46
CA GLY A 75 -22.93 10.63 15.02
C GLY A 75 -22.01 9.93 16.04
N SER A 76 -22.46 8.75 16.49
CA SER A 76 -21.67 7.89 17.38
C SER A 76 -20.54 7.17 16.63
N ILE A 77 -19.46 6.82 17.34
CA ILE A 77 -18.37 5.99 16.79
C ILE A 77 -18.88 4.56 16.59
N VAL A 78 -18.95 4.11 15.33
CA VAL A 78 -19.36 2.75 14.97
C VAL A 78 -18.14 1.92 14.57
N ARG A 79 -17.74 1.00 15.45
CA ARG A 79 -16.70 -0.01 15.17
C ARG A 79 -17.34 -1.34 14.79
N GLY A 80 -16.65 -2.10 13.96
CA GLY A 80 -17.11 -3.42 13.50
C GLY A 80 -16.19 -4.54 13.93
N LEU A 81 -16.54 -5.76 13.53
CA LEU A 81 -15.64 -6.89 13.58
C LEU A 81 -14.43 -6.61 12.69
N ILE A 82 -13.23 -6.90 13.21
CA ILE A 82 -12.01 -6.84 12.41
C ILE A 82 -12.04 -7.99 11.40
N VAL A 83 -11.83 -7.67 10.13
CA VAL A 83 -11.77 -8.65 9.04
C VAL A 83 -10.60 -9.60 9.23
N ASP A 84 -10.67 -10.80 8.64
CA ASP A 84 -9.51 -11.68 8.56
C ASP A 84 -8.41 -10.99 7.75
N VAL A 85 -7.26 -10.80 8.40
CA VAL A 85 -6.07 -10.15 7.84
C VAL A 85 -4.87 -11.08 7.88
N SER A 86 -5.08 -12.40 7.89
CA SER A 86 -4.04 -13.41 7.68
C SER A 86 -3.39 -13.28 6.29
N PHE A 87 -2.22 -13.91 6.10
CA PHE A 87 -1.63 -14.01 4.76
C PHE A 87 -2.61 -14.66 3.77
N MET A 88 -3.30 -15.72 4.20
CA MET A 88 -4.23 -16.44 3.34
C MET A 88 -5.40 -15.55 2.91
N ALA A 89 -5.96 -14.77 3.84
CA ALA A 89 -7.07 -13.87 3.53
C ALA A 89 -6.66 -12.70 2.63
N LEU A 90 -5.46 -12.13 2.83
CA LEU A 90 -5.00 -10.95 2.10
C LEU A 90 -4.33 -11.26 0.75
N ARG A 91 -3.72 -12.44 0.61
CA ARG A 91 -2.88 -12.80 -0.55
C ARG A 91 -3.30 -14.06 -1.27
N HIS A 92 -4.20 -14.86 -0.68
CA HIS A 92 -4.52 -16.22 -1.16
C HIS A 92 -3.29 -17.15 -1.23
N VAL A 93 -2.27 -16.88 -0.41
CA VAL A 93 -1.02 -17.65 -0.33
C VAL A 93 -0.65 -17.83 1.14
N ALA A 94 -0.16 -19.03 1.50
CA ALA A 94 0.29 -19.33 2.85
C ALA A 94 1.46 -18.42 3.27
N GLY A 95 1.45 -17.97 4.52
CA GLY A 95 2.46 -17.04 5.04
C GLY A 95 3.88 -17.60 4.93
N GLU A 96 4.05 -18.89 5.13
CA GLU A 96 5.33 -19.59 5.02
C GLU A 96 5.91 -19.51 3.60
N LEU A 97 5.06 -19.63 2.59
CA LEU A 97 5.47 -19.50 1.18
C LEU A 97 5.88 -18.07 0.85
N VAL A 98 5.12 -17.08 1.35
CA VAL A 98 5.47 -15.67 1.15
C VAL A 98 6.79 -15.34 1.85
N MET A 99 6.97 -15.78 3.09
CA MET A 99 8.16 -15.51 3.91
C MET A 99 9.39 -16.33 3.50
N ARG A 100 9.25 -17.31 2.59
CA ARG A 100 10.39 -17.99 1.94
C ARG A 100 11.02 -17.16 0.80
N ARG A 101 10.30 -16.21 0.21
CA ARG A 101 10.77 -15.43 -0.94
C ARG A 101 12.06 -14.61 -0.73
N PRO A 102 12.38 -14.09 0.47
CA PRO A 102 13.69 -13.48 0.72
C PRO A 102 14.86 -14.45 0.50
N PHE A 103 14.70 -15.73 0.86
CA PHE A 103 15.71 -16.76 0.58
C PHE A 103 15.83 -17.01 -0.91
N THR A 104 14.71 -17.04 -1.64
CA THR A 104 14.75 -17.14 -3.11
C THR A 104 15.54 -15.98 -3.72
N ALA A 105 15.29 -14.74 -3.29
CA ALA A 105 16.03 -13.57 -3.77
C ALA A 105 17.53 -13.69 -3.47
N MET A 106 17.89 -14.13 -2.26
CA MET A 106 19.28 -14.41 -1.86
C MET A 106 19.93 -15.46 -2.77
N TYR A 107 19.28 -16.59 -2.98
CA TYR A 107 19.82 -17.69 -3.78
C TYR A 107 19.94 -17.31 -5.26
N THR A 108 19.01 -16.53 -5.79
CA THR A 108 19.09 -15.98 -7.14
C THR A 108 20.31 -15.07 -7.30
N GLU A 109 20.57 -14.18 -6.33
CA GLU A 109 21.74 -13.31 -6.37
C GLU A 109 23.06 -14.10 -6.35
N LEU A 110 23.15 -15.12 -5.49
CA LEU A 110 24.31 -16.03 -5.45
C LEU A 110 24.48 -16.80 -6.76
N ALA A 111 23.37 -17.29 -7.34
CA ALA A 111 23.41 -18.03 -8.61
C ALA A 111 23.88 -17.13 -9.77
N ASN A 112 23.63 -15.82 -9.70
CA ASN A 112 24.11 -14.83 -10.66
C ASN A 112 25.57 -14.41 -10.45
N GLY A 113 26.27 -14.99 -9.47
CA GLY A 113 27.67 -14.68 -9.16
C GLY A 113 27.85 -13.51 -8.18
N GLY A 114 26.77 -13.01 -7.56
CA GLY A 114 26.84 -12.00 -6.52
C GLY A 114 27.52 -12.49 -5.25
N THR A 115 28.00 -11.56 -4.42
CA THR A 115 28.62 -11.92 -3.15
C THR A 115 27.57 -12.29 -2.09
N MET A 116 28.00 -12.90 -0.97
CA MET A 116 27.11 -13.12 0.17
C MET A 116 26.50 -11.82 0.69
N THR A 117 27.26 -10.72 0.66
CA THR A 117 26.77 -9.40 1.05
C THR A 117 25.63 -8.94 0.13
N ASP A 118 25.82 -9.03 -1.18
CA ASP A 118 24.80 -8.63 -2.17
C ASP A 118 23.54 -9.49 -2.03
N ALA A 119 23.72 -10.79 -1.81
CA ALA A 119 22.62 -11.73 -1.62
C ALA A 119 21.80 -11.45 -0.36
N VAL A 120 22.46 -11.09 0.75
CA VAL A 120 21.78 -10.68 1.98
C VAL A 120 21.04 -9.35 1.77
N GLU A 121 21.62 -8.38 1.05
CA GLU A 121 20.93 -7.14 0.72
C GLU A 121 19.70 -7.36 -0.18
N ALA A 122 19.80 -8.23 -1.19
CA ALA A 122 18.65 -8.63 -2.02
C ALA A 122 17.52 -9.24 -1.17
N ALA A 123 17.87 -10.10 -0.22
CA ALA A 123 16.91 -10.67 0.72
C ALA A 123 16.27 -9.61 1.62
N LYS A 124 17.06 -8.68 2.19
CA LYS A 124 16.57 -7.57 3.02
C LYS A 124 15.60 -6.68 2.26
N HIS A 125 15.90 -6.35 1.00
CA HIS A 125 15.00 -5.58 0.15
C HIS A 125 13.69 -6.31 -0.09
N ARG A 126 13.75 -7.61 -0.43
CA ARG A 126 12.54 -8.43 -0.64
C ARG A 126 11.71 -8.53 0.63
N LEU A 127 12.35 -8.73 1.77
CA LEU A 127 11.71 -8.86 3.07
C LEU A 127 11.03 -7.56 3.50
N THR A 128 11.72 -6.44 3.36
CA THR A 128 11.18 -5.09 3.60
C THR A 128 9.93 -4.84 2.76
N SER A 129 9.99 -5.14 1.45
CA SER A 129 8.85 -5.00 0.54
C SER A 129 7.64 -5.84 0.98
N ILE A 130 7.86 -7.10 1.38
CA ILE A 130 6.78 -7.99 1.87
C ILE A 130 6.15 -7.40 3.13
N VAL A 131 6.97 -6.98 4.11
CA VAL A 131 6.49 -6.44 5.38
C VAL A 131 5.57 -5.24 5.15
N TYR A 132 6.04 -4.24 4.41
CA TYR A 132 5.24 -3.04 4.15
C TYR A 132 3.97 -3.35 3.35
N THR A 133 4.07 -4.20 2.33
CA THR A 133 2.90 -4.59 1.51
C THR A 133 1.83 -5.27 2.35
N ASN A 134 2.20 -6.18 3.25
CA ASN A 134 1.24 -6.89 4.11
C ASN A 134 0.50 -5.95 5.06
N GLN A 135 1.22 -5.01 5.68
CA GLN A 135 0.58 -4.03 6.57
C GLN A 135 -0.35 -3.09 5.79
N GLN A 136 0.02 -2.74 4.55
CA GLN A 136 -0.82 -1.93 3.67
C GLN A 136 -2.09 -2.68 3.23
N LEU A 137 -1.99 -3.97 2.91
CA LEU A 137 -3.16 -4.83 2.61
C LEU A 137 -4.12 -4.93 3.80
N ALA A 138 -3.60 -5.13 5.01
CA ALA A 138 -4.43 -5.15 6.21
C ALA A 138 -5.17 -3.81 6.42
N LYS A 139 -4.49 -2.69 6.16
CA LYS A 139 -5.08 -1.35 6.19
C LYS A 139 -6.18 -1.19 5.14
N THR A 140 -5.96 -1.56 3.88
CA THR A 140 -6.98 -1.36 2.84
C THR A 140 -8.22 -2.21 3.05
N HIS A 141 -8.07 -3.49 3.38
CA HIS A 141 -9.21 -4.37 3.69
C HIS A 141 -10.01 -3.87 4.91
N SER A 142 -9.31 -3.42 5.95
CA SER A 142 -9.96 -2.83 7.13
C SER A 142 -10.68 -1.52 6.81
N ALA A 143 -10.06 -0.65 6.00
CA ALA A 143 -10.66 0.61 5.58
C ALA A 143 -11.89 0.41 4.69
N THR A 144 -11.86 -0.53 3.73
CA THR A 144 -13.03 -0.89 2.90
C THR A 144 -14.20 -1.30 3.80
N ASN A 145 -13.99 -2.26 4.70
CA ASN A 145 -15.03 -2.72 5.61
C ASN A 145 -15.55 -1.58 6.51
N ALA A 146 -14.68 -0.69 6.97
CA ALA A 146 -15.10 0.45 7.78
C ALA A 146 -15.92 1.48 6.99
N LEU A 147 -15.54 1.76 5.73
CA LEU A 147 -16.28 2.65 4.84
C LEU A 147 -17.68 2.10 4.55
N GLU A 148 -17.77 0.84 4.13
CA GLU A 148 -19.04 0.15 3.86
C GLU A 148 -19.99 0.23 5.06
N ARG A 149 -19.49 -0.12 6.25
CA ARG A 149 -20.29 -0.06 7.48
C ARG A 149 -20.73 1.34 7.88
N SER A 150 -19.90 2.34 7.61
CA SER A 150 -20.17 3.72 8.02
C SER A 150 -21.27 4.40 7.17
N GLY A 151 -21.56 3.86 5.99
CA GLY A 151 -22.52 4.44 5.06
C GLY A 151 -22.07 5.76 4.42
N VAL A 152 -20.81 6.17 4.61
CA VAL A 152 -20.26 7.35 3.95
C VAL A 152 -20.16 7.10 2.43
N PRO A 153 -20.48 8.10 1.60
CA PRO A 153 -20.58 7.89 0.15
C PRO A 153 -19.20 7.73 -0.51
N GLY A 154 -18.14 8.25 0.12
CA GLY A 154 -16.81 8.21 -0.46
C GLY A 154 -15.67 8.38 0.53
N PHE A 155 -14.47 8.39 -0.03
CA PHE A 155 -13.23 8.68 0.66
C PHE A 155 -12.31 9.53 -0.22
N GLU A 156 -11.29 10.11 0.40
CA GLU A 156 -10.16 10.73 -0.28
C GLU A 156 -8.85 10.18 0.26
N ARG A 157 -7.77 10.36 -0.50
CA ARG A 157 -6.41 10.09 -0.01
C ARG A 157 -5.80 11.35 0.56
N PHE A 158 -5.11 11.22 1.69
CA PHE A 158 -4.31 12.31 2.26
C PHE A 158 -2.84 11.94 2.28
N LEU A 159 -2.01 12.97 2.11
CA LEU A 159 -0.57 12.90 2.15
C LEU A 159 -0.09 13.36 3.54
N THR A 160 0.91 12.66 4.08
CA THR A 160 1.50 12.95 5.40
C THR A 160 2.82 13.70 5.27
N GLY A 161 3.45 13.67 4.09
CA GLY A 161 4.65 14.43 3.79
C GLY A 161 5.96 13.66 3.99
N ARG A 162 5.91 12.37 4.36
CA ARG A 162 7.12 11.56 4.62
C ARG A 162 7.57 10.82 3.35
N GLU A 163 6.72 9.99 2.75
CA GLU A 163 7.04 9.18 1.57
C GLU A 163 5.94 9.25 0.50
N ASN A 164 5.60 10.47 0.07
CA ASN A 164 4.59 10.69 -0.96
C ASN A 164 5.15 10.33 -2.35
N CYS A 165 5.01 9.08 -2.77
CA CYS A 165 5.31 8.67 -4.14
C CYS A 165 4.41 9.41 -5.14
N SER A 166 4.90 9.71 -6.35
CA SER A 166 4.18 10.52 -7.35
C SER A 166 2.80 9.96 -7.71
N LEU A 167 2.64 8.63 -7.73
CA LEU A 167 1.34 7.97 -7.88
C LEU A 167 0.34 8.37 -6.77
N CYS A 168 0.79 8.39 -5.52
CA CYS A 168 -0.05 8.79 -4.38
C CYS A 168 -0.36 10.28 -4.40
N VAL A 169 0.58 11.11 -4.86
CA VAL A 169 0.38 12.55 -5.02
C VAL A 169 -0.76 12.81 -6.01
N VAL A 170 -0.71 12.20 -7.19
CA VAL A 170 -1.79 12.27 -8.20
C VAL A 170 -3.09 11.68 -7.65
N ALA A 171 -3.07 10.50 -7.04
CA ALA A 171 -4.27 9.89 -6.47
C ALA A 171 -4.89 10.73 -5.32
N SER A 172 -4.11 11.57 -4.64
CA SER A 172 -4.60 12.42 -3.55
C SER A 172 -5.38 13.65 -3.99
N THR A 173 -5.45 13.94 -5.30
CA THR A 173 -6.24 15.06 -5.82
C THR A 173 -7.71 14.69 -6.03
N GLN A 174 -8.09 13.42 -5.82
CA GLN A 174 -9.37 12.86 -6.24
C GLN A 174 -10.31 12.45 -5.10
N ARG A 175 -11.62 12.42 -5.44
CA ARG A 175 -12.68 11.73 -4.69
C ARG A 175 -12.84 10.31 -5.19
N TYR A 176 -13.11 9.41 -4.25
CA TYR A 176 -13.40 8.02 -4.56
C TYR A 176 -14.71 7.60 -3.88
N HIS A 177 -15.48 6.75 -4.56
CA HIS A 177 -16.65 6.11 -3.95
C HIS A 177 -16.21 5.06 -2.94
N SER A 178 -17.01 4.85 -1.89
CA SER A 178 -16.72 3.85 -0.85
C SER A 178 -16.66 2.41 -1.39
N GLY A 179 -17.31 2.12 -2.51
CA GLY A 179 -17.22 0.82 -3.21
C GLY A 179 -15.99 0.65 -4.11
N GLN A 180 -15.06 1.61 -4.16
CA GLN A 180 -13.82 1.47 -4.92
C GLN A 180 -12.73 0.72 -4.14
N LEU A 181 -11.87 0.04 -4.90
CA LEU A 181 -10.98 -1.03 -4.44
C LEU A 181 -9.79 -0.61 -3.54
N LEU A 182 -9.70 0.67 -3.14
CA LEU A 182 -8.57 1.22 -2.37
C LEU A 182 -7.20 0.71 -2.86
N PRO A 183 -6.85 0.84 -4.16
CA PRO A 183 -5.67 0.19 -4.71
C PRO A 183 -4.38 0.61 -3.98
N ILE A 184 -3.48 -0.34 -3.77
CA ILE A 184 -2.22 -0.10 -3.07
C ILE A 184 -1.08 0.23 -4.03
N HIS A 185 -0.01 0.85 -3.53
CA HIS A 185 1.30 0.79 -4.17
C HIS A 185 2.31 0.39 -3.08
N PRO A 186 3.01 -0.75 -3.23
CA PRO A 186 3.93 -1.26 -2.22
C PRO A 186 4.88 -0.17 -1.71
N GLY A 187 4.94 -0.02 -0.38
CA GLY A 187 5.84 0.92 0.29
C GLY A 187 5.34 2.38 0.37
N CYS A 188 4.26 2.79 -0.31
CA CYS A 188 3.77 4.17 -0.14
C CYS A 188 2.96 4.34 1.17
N ASP A 189 3.05 5.53 1.78
CA ASP A 189 2.49 5.83 3.11
C ASP A 189 1.13 6.55 3.09
N CYS A 190 0.59 6.88 1.91
CA CYS A 190 -0.63 7.68 1.81
C CYS A 190 -1.79 7.11 2.65
N GLY A 191 -2.50 8.00 3.35
CA GLY A 191 -3.67 7.66 4.14
C GLY A 191 -4.96 7.80 3.34
N VAL A 192 -6.04 7.24 3.87
CA VAL A 192 -7.40 7.41 3.32
C VAL A 192 -8.30 7.94 4.42
N ARG A 193 -9.30 8.76 4.08
CA ARG A 193 -10.28 9.24 5.05
C ARG A 193 -11.67 9.38 4.42
N PRO A 194 -12.75 9.12 5.18
CA PRO A 194 -14.11 9.30 4.68
C PRO A 194 -14.40 10.74 4.26
N ILE A 195 -15.32 10.93 3.32
CA ILE A 195 -15.87 12.23 2.92
C ILE A 195 -17.39 12.13 2.73
N LEU A 196 -18.13 13.22 3.00
CA LEU A 196 -19.59 13.27 2.85
C LEU A 196 -20.07 13.66 1.46
N SER A 197 -19.23 14.34 0.68
CA SER A 197 -19.64 14.94 -0.58
C SER A 197 -18.91 14.31 -1.74
N LEU A 198 -19.69 13.61 -2.55
CA LEU A 198 -19.37 13.32 -3.94
C LEU A 198 -20.05 14.41 -4.78
N LYS A 199 -19.47 15.61 -4.86
CA LYS A 199 -19.87 16.53 -5.95
C LYS A 199 -19.47 15.88 -7.28
N ASP A 200 -20.17 16.20 -8.36
CA ASP A 200 -19.84 15.73 -9.73
C ASP A 200 -18.45 16.19 -10.22
N GLU A 201 -17.74 16.99 -9.43
CA GLU A 201 -16.33 17.34 -9.65
C GLU A 201 -15.42 16.33 -8.94
N GLN A 202 -14.63 15.59 -9.72
CA GLN A 202 -13.75 14.54 -9.21
C GLN A 202 -12.58 15.11 -8.37
N VAL A 203 -12.15 16.36 -8.63
CA VAL A 203 -10.98 16.99 -8.02
C VAL A 203 -11.33 17.70 -6.69
N ILE A 204 -10.67 17.33 -5.60
CA ILE A 204 -10.87 17.91 -4.24
C ILE A 204 -9.94 19.09 -3.98
N HIS A 205 -8.74 19.06 -4.57
CA HIS A 205 -7.66 19.97 -4.25
C HIS A 205 -7.08 20.59 -5.52
N PRO A 206 -7.78 21.57 -6.14
CA PRO A 206 -7.29 22.25 -7.33
C PRO A 206 -5.95 22.95 -7.07
N ASP A 207 -5.73 23.50 -5.88
CA ASP A 207 -4.44 24.13 -5.52
C ASP A 207 -3.30 23.10 -5.42
N ARG A 208 -3.59 21.89 -4.91
CA ARG A 208 -2.59 20.81 -4.87
C ARG A 208 -2.29 20.32 -6.28
N LEU A 209 -3.32 20.16 -7.11
CA LEU A 209 -3.17 19.80 -8.51
C LEU A 209 -2.33 20.84 -9.25
N ALA A 210 -2.62 22.13 -9.07
CA ALA A 210 -1.83 23.23 -9.63
C ALA A 210 -0.38 23.25 -9.12
N ALA A 211 -0.15 22.97 -7.82
CA ALA A 211 1.20 22.86 -7.27
C ALA A 211 1.98 21.66 -7.84
N ILE A 212 1.29 20.55 -8.11
CA ILE A 212 1.87 19.37 -8.79
C ILE A 212 2.24 19.74 -10.23
N HIS A 213 1.37 20.45 -10.94
CA HIS A 213 1.66 20.92 -12.30
C HIS A 213 2.89 21.82 -12.29
N ALA A 214 2.93 22.84 -11.42
CA ALA A 214 4.07 23.74 -11.30
C ALA A 214 5.38 22.99 -10.97
N ALA A 215 5.35 21.99 -10.09
CA ALA A 215 6.53 21.20 -9.77
C ALA A 215 7.01 20.31 -10.92
N VAL A 216 6.09 19.79 -11.74
CA VAL A 216 6.43 19.06 -12.96
C VAL A 216 7.01 20.03 -14.01
N ASP A 217 6.37 21.17 -14.21
CA ASP A 217 6.78 22.20 -15.17
C ASP A 217 8.19 22.74 -14.84
N ASP A 218 8.47 23.02 -13.56
CA ASP A 218 9.79 23.47 -13.09
C ASP A 218 10.88 22.39 -13.31
N HIS A 219 10.51 21.11 -13.27
CA HIS A 219 11.44 19.99 -13.44
C HIS A 219 11.69 19.62 -14.90
N THR A 220 10.66 19.70 -15.75
CA THR A 220 10.72 19.29 -17.16
C THR A 220 10.96 20.46 -18.11
N GLY A 221 10.69 21.69 -17.67
CA GLY A 221 10.67 22.89 -18.52
C GLY A 221 9.46 22.96 -19.46
N VAL A 222 8.49 22.04 -19.31
CA VAL A 222 7.31 21.93 -20.17
C VAL A 222 6.07 22.11 -19.32
N SER A 223 5.33 23.19 -19.58
CA SER A 223 4.03 23.46 -18.95
C SER A 223 2.92 22.73 -19.68
N ASP A 224 2.49 21.57 -19.15
CA ASP A 224 1.34 20.83 -19.67
C ASP A 224 0.35 20.44 -18.56
N PRO A 225 -0.56 21.36 -18.20
CA PRO A 225 -1.60 21.13 -17.19
C PRO A 225 -2.54 19.96 -17.50
N GLY A 226 -2.47 19.39 -18.71
CA GLY A 226 -3.26 18.23 -19.10
C GLY A 226 -2.44 16.96 -19.31
N ALA A 227 -1.13 16.93 -19.03
CA ALA A 227 -0.28 15.76 -19.30
C ALA A 227 -0.39 15.20 -20.74
N ARG A 228 -0.80 16.01 -21.72
CA ARG A 228 -1.08 15.65 -23.11
C ARG A 228 0.18 15.20 -23.86
N GLU A 229 1.35 15.70 -23.51
CA GLU A 229 2.62 15.24 -24.10
C GLU A 229 3.00 13.82 -23.69
N ILE A 230 2.47 13.31 -22.56
CA ILE A 230 2.83 11.98 -22.05
C ILE A 230 2.03 10.86 -22.74
N ASP A 231 0.81 11.14 -23.18
CA ASP A 231 -0.13 10.15 -23.73
C ASP A 231 -0.50 10.41 -25.21
N ARG A 232 -0.46 11.68 -25.68
CA ARG A 232 -0.82 12.15 -27.06
C ARG A 232 -2.19 11.68 -27.62
N LEU A 233 -3.03 11.00 -26.84
CA LEU A 233 -4.25 10.35 -27.31
C LEU A 233 -5.55 11.00 -26.81
N ASN A 234 -5.50 12.01 -25.92
CA ASN A 234 -6.72 12.55 -25.30
C ASN A 234 -6.79 14.10 -25.22
N PRO A 235 -7.84 14.77 -25.75
CA PRO A 235 -8.00 16.23 -25.71
C PRO A 235 -8.43 16.80 -24.33
N ARG A 236 -8.68 15.95 -23.33
CA ARG A 236 -8.97 16.32 -21.92
C ARG A 236 -8.19 15.44 -20.93
N SER A 237 -6.90 15.24 -21.16
CA SER A 237 -6.07 14.50 -20.21
C SER A 237 -5.87 15.34 -18.92
N ASP A 238 -6.04 14.70 -17.77
CA ASP A 238 -5.67 15.11 -16.40
C ASP A 238 -4.49 14.20 -16.03
N TYR A 239 -3.61 14.53 -15.07
CA TYR A 239 -2.55 13.61 -14.61
C TYR A 239 -3.10 12.24 -14.15
N LEU A 240 -4.40 12.10 -13.95
CA LEU A 240 -5.10 10.82 -13.82
C LEU A 240 -4.91 9.88 -15.00
N ASP A 241 -4.68 10.42 -16.19
CA ASP A 241 -4.38 9.61 -17.36
C ASP A 241 -3.00 8.91 -17.24
N LEU A 242 -2.17 9.31 -16.29
CA LEU A 242 -0.89 8.64 -16.07
C LEU A 242 -1.02 7.39 -15.19
N ILE A 243 -2.10 7.29 -14.42
CA ILE A 243 -2.25 6.23 -13.43
C ILE A 243 -3.37 5.25 -13.83
N ALA A 244 -3.17 3.98 -13.50
CA ALA A 244 -4.15 2.93 -13.71
C ALA A 244 -4.29 2.09 -12.45
N THR A 245 -5.46 1.45 -12.30
CA THR A 245 -5.60 0.32 -11.36
C THR A 245 -5.45 -0.96 -12.16
N ARG A 246 -4.49 -1.80 -11.77
CA ARG A 246 -4.26 -3.13 -12.36
C ARG A 246 -4.41 -4.19 -11.28
N THR A 247 -4.88 -5.38 -11.65
CA THR A 247 -5.02 -6.48 -10.70
C THR A 247 -3.75 -7.33 -10.72
N HIS A 248 -3.04 -7.33 -9.59
CA HIS A 248 -1.95 -8.25 -9.34
C HIS A 248 -2.52 -9.59 -8.85
N GLY A 249 -1.99 -10.72 -9.34
CA GLY A 249 -2.53 -12.06 -9.02
C GLY A 249 -2.64 -12.36 -7.53
N GLU A 250 -1.63 -11.97 -6.74
CA GLU A 250 -1.61 -12.21 -5.29
C GLU A 250 -2.18 -11.07 -4.42
N ILE A 251 -1.82 -9.81 -4.67
CA ILE A 251 -2.14 -8.68 -3.76
C ILE A 251 -3.33 -7.85 -4.24
N GLY A 252 -4.04 -8.32 -5.27
CA GLY A 252 -5.25 -7.67 -5.76
C GLY A 252 -4.99 -6.33 -6.48
N PRO A 253 -5.89 -5.35 -6.35
CA PRO A 253 -5.80 -4.07 -7.04
C PRO A 253 -4.60 -3.22 -6.61
N VAL A 254 -3.77 -2.86 -7.58
CA VAL A 254 -2.55 -2.07 -7.39
C VAL A 254 -2.62 -0.82 -8.28
N LEU A 255 -2.22 0.30 -7.70
CA LEU A 255 -2.08 1.58 -8.40
C LEU A 255 -0.74 1.57 -9.15
N THR A 256 -0.78 1.79 -10.46
CA THR A 256 0.39 1.74 -11.33
C THR A 256 0.45 2.95 -12.25
N TRP A 257 1.57 3.13 -12.92
CA TRP A 257 1.58 3.88 -14.18
C TRP A 257 0.77 3.12 -15.24
N ARG A 258 0.18 3.85 -16.18
CA ARG A 258 -0.73 3.29 -17.19
C ARG A 258 -0.10 2.20 -18.06
N ASP A 259 1.18 2.34 -18.36
CA ASP A 259 1.99 1.43 -19.18
C ASP A 259 2.51 0.20 -18.42
N GLN A 260 2.37 0.17 -17.09
CA GLN A 260 2.77 -0.96 -16.27
C GLN A 260 1.68 -2.03 -16.20
N HIS A 261 2.12 -3.29 -16.22
CA HIS A 261 1.27 -4.47 -16.15
C HIS A 261 1.87 -5.50 -15.18
N PHE A 262 0.99 -6.29 -14.54
CA PHE A 262 1.38 -7.39 -13.67
C PHE A 262 1.03 -8.74 -14.29
N THR A 263 1.73 -9.76 -13.84
CA THR A 263 1.36 -11.16 -14.08
C THR A 263 0.02 -11.48 -13.40
N SER A 264 -0.92 -12.07 -14.14
CA SER A 264 -2.23 -12.48 -13.62
C SER A 264 -2.13 -13.72 -12.74
N LEU A 265 -3.15 -13.99 -11.92
CA LEU A 265 -3.19 -15.21 -11.09
C LEU A 265 -3.11 -16.48 -11.94
N SER A 266 -3.76 -16.50 -13.10
CA SER A 266 -3.70 -17.63 -14.04
C SER A 266 -2.27 -17.88 -14.56
N GLN A 267 -1.51 -16.81 -14.83
CA GLN A 267 -0.12 -16.91 -15.28
C GLN A 267 0.83 -17.39 -14.16
N ILE A 268 0.48 -17.21 -12.89
CA ILE A 268 1.24 -17.74 -11.75
C ILE A 268 0.98 -19.24 -11.56
N GLN A 269 -0.25 -19.70 -11.80
CA GLN A 269 -0.64 -21.11 -11.63
C GLN A 269 -0.12 -22.04 -12.74
N ASP A 270 0.23 -21.47 -13.90
CA ASP A 270 0.76 -22.21 -15.05
C ASP A 270 2.30 -22.19 -15.15
N THR A 271 2.99 -21.63 -14.15
CA THR A 271 4.45 -21.69 -14.09
C THR A 271 4.87 -23.00 -13.41
N PRO A 272 5.61 -23.90 -14.08
CA PRO A 272 5.96 -25.22 -13.55
C PRO A 272 6.86 -25.17 -12.30
#